data_AF-A0A1C6KW76-F1
#
_entry.id   AF-A0A1C6KW76-F1
#
_cell.length_a   1.000
_cell.length_b   1.000
_cell.length_c   1.000
_cell.angle_alpha   90.00
_cell.angle_beta   90.00
_cell.angle_gamma   90.00
#
_symmetry.space_group_name_H-M   'P 1'
#
loop_
_entity.id
_entity.type
_entity.pdbx_description
1 polymer ?
#
loop_
_entity_poly.entity_id
_entity_poly.type
_entity_poly.pdbx_seq_one_letter_code
_entity_poly.pdbx_strand_id
1 'polypeptide(L)'
;MIDKFLLPDRYEGLENCIDINDIPKIIIPVQLGIDKVEELYEEMFSSGRGSFLILKGSSGCGKTTFLKTLNIFLENIEIETITNNMDLVSSINNLSHSSKDMRIVIIEGRESIIDYSNIEINTAIHTINRFIRSADGSRTLIVWPCNNNDIVEILVDTSKTIGGTSLLGLEDTYFEFSGPEKDEYVKIAKQTIELLNKGKTLLDFGIDDKEAERLKEEVSTIGEYLKKVNKIIRENKKIVKQLTKKENCKMWVVVLAANEPSKDVEALTKGEFLDADIQRLMVSTNANIVEDLKKYPQHIGLLANYLDCKIIYIPIVTALAIVRTYADENLVEIMKKRSMSVNKDKDIKIRILNTELVRMIKLDSKLKGIGGKTGSNSIKAFEKLTDIASSNDRILNNTFGKALMDIGIIDEFKLEENFGNGLTRRTDLVCKIGAETLRLEFMWRKKTSKAEISNYTLTKIYNYGKALGFLE
;
A
#
# COMPACT_ATOMS: atom_id res chain seq x y z
N MET A 1 -7.76 -1.69 16.63
CA MET A 1 -7.90 -2.94 15.86
C MET A 1 -6.67 -3.03 14.95
N ILE A 2 -5.85 -4.10 14.99
CA ILE A 2 -4.68 -4.18 14.09
C ILE A 2 -5.25 -4.47 12.68
N ASP A 3 -5.11 -3.52 11.76
CA ASP A 3 -5.55 -3.68 10.37
C ASP A 3 -5.06 -5.02 9.79
N LYS A 4 -5.98 -5.72 9.10
CA LYS A 4 -5.65 -6.96 8.38
C LYS A 4 -4.66 -6.60 7.27
N PHE A 5 -3.46 -7.19 7.34
CA PHE A 5 -2.44 -6.97 6.31
C PHE A 5 -2.71 -7.90 5.14
N LEU A 6 -2.59 -7.38 3.93
CA LEU A 6 -2.83 -8.09 2.69
C LEU A 6 -1.58 -8.03 1.81
N LEU A 7 -1.02 -9.19 1.52
CA LEU A 7 0.02 -9.37 0.50
C LEU A 7 -0.17 -10.78 -0.08
N PRO A 8 -1.03 -10.93 -1.08
CA PRO A 8 -1.26 -12.23 -1.71
C PRO A 8 0.01 -12.67 -2.45
N ASP A 9 0.35 -13.95 -2.34
CA ASP A 9 1.49 -14.61 -3.00
C ASP A 9 1.07 -15.45 -4.22
N ARG A 10 -0.23 -15.46 -4.52
CA ARG A 10 -0.90 -16.18 -5.62
C ARG A 10 -1.95 -15.29 -6.27
N TYR A 11 -2.24 -15.54 -7.55
CA TYR A 11 -3.15 -14.71 -8.34
C TYR A 11 -4.57 -14.71 -7.78
N GLU A 12 -5.07 -15.88 -7.36
CA GLU A 12 -6.41 -16.04 -6.81
C GLU A 12 -6.55 -15.24 -5.52
N GLY A 13 -5.48 -15.15 -4.72
CA GLY A 13 -5.43 -14.31 -3.54
C GLY A 13 -5.49 -12.82 -3.89
N LEU A 14 -4.87 -12.41 -5.00
CA LEU A 14 -4.87 -11.04 -5.50
C LEU A 14 -6.25 -10.64 -6.02
N GLU A 15 -6.83 -11.45 -6.91
CA GLU A 15 -8.15 -11.24 -7.51
C GLU A 15 -9.25 -11.09 -6.44
N ASN A 16 -9.17 -11.86 -5.35
CA ASN A 16 -10.13 -11.76 -4.24
C ASN A 16 -9.97 -10.51 -3.35
N CYS A 17 -8.88 -9.75 -3.48
CA CYS A 17 -8.56 -8.62 -2.60
C CYS A 17 -8.62 -7.26 -3.29
N ILE A 18 -8.82 -7.20 -4.61
CA ILE A 18 -8.66 -5.97 -5.40
C ILE A 18 -9.79 -5.80 -6.43
N ASP A 19 -10.11 -4.56 -6.78
CA ASP A 19 -10.96 -4.26 -7.93
C ASP A 19 -10.23 -4.63 -9.23
N ILE A 20 -10.95 -5.19 -10.21
CA ILE A 20 -10.37 -5.59 -11.50
C ILE A 20 -9.71 -4.42 -12.23
N ASN A 21 -10.21 -3.19 -12.04
CA ASN A 21 -9.65 -1.98 -12.65
C ASN A 21 -8.30 -1.57 -12.04
N ASP A 22 -7.96 -2.10 -10.87
CA ASP A 22 -6.73 -1.78 -10.14
C ASP A 22 -5.63 -2.84 -10.35
N ILE A 23 -5.96 -4.03 -10.88
CA ILE A 23 -4.99 -5.08 -11.24
C ILE A 23 -3.85 -4.53 -12.13
N PRO A 24 -4.11 -3.74 -13.20
CA PRO A 24 -3.05 -3.20 -14.05
C PRO A 24 -2.01 -2.34 -13.33
N LYS A 25 -2.30 -1.85 -12.12
CA LYS A 25 -1.35 -1.04 -11.33
C LYS A 25 -0.24 -1.88 -10.68
N ILE A 26 -0.45 -3.19 -10.55
CA ILE A 26 0.49 -4.13 -9.92
C ILE A 26 1.19 -5.01 -10.96
N ILE A 27 0.46 -5.40 -12.01
CA ILE A 27 0.99 -6.36 -12.98
C ILE A 27 2.02 -5.70 -13.90
N ILE A 28 3.17 -6.34 -14.03
CA ILE A 28 4.28 -5.89 -14.88
C ILE A 28 4.35 -6.81 -16.11
N PRO A 29 4.57 -6.26 -17.31
CA PRO A 29 4.69 -7.06 -18.51
C PRO A 29 5.89 -8.01 -18.43
N VAL A 30 5.69 -9.25 -18.87
CA VAL A 30 6.77 -10.23 -19.06
C VAL A 30 7.01 -10.34 -20.56
N GLN A 31 7.91 -9.49 -21.08
CA GLN A 31 8.05 -9.27 -22.53
C GLN A 31 8.31 -10.57 -23.31
N LEU A 32 9.20 -11.43 -22.83
CA LEU A 32 9.47 -12.73 -23.46
C LEU A 32 8.21 -13.60 -23.60
N GLY A 33 7.31 -13.54 -22.62
CA GLY A 33 6.05 -14.26 -22.69
C GLY A 33 5.06 -13.62 -23.67
N ILE A 34 4.99 -12.29 -23.69
CA ILE A 34 4.14 -11.53 -24.61
C ILE A 34 4.58 -11.81 -26.05
N ASP A 35 5.87 -11.66 -26.35
CA ASP A 35 6.46 -11.90 -27.66
C ASP A 35 6.14 -13.32 -28.15
N LYS A 36 6.19 -14.33 -27.25
CA LYS A 36 5.86 -15.70 -27.61
C LYS A 36 4.38 -15.89 -27.96
N VAL A 37 3.48 -15.20 -27.26
CA VAL A 37 2.04 -15.25 -27.56
C VAL A 37 1.75 -14.55 -28.90
N GLU A 38 2.40 -13.42 -29.18
CA GLU A 38 2.29 -12.71 -30.46
C GLU A 38 2.86 -13.53 -31.63
N GLU A 39 4.01 -14.19 -31.45
CA GLU A 39 4.58 -15.12 -32.44
C GLU A 39 3.58 -16.23 -32.80
N LEU A 40 2.96 -16.85 -31.79
CA LEU A 40 1.97 -17.91 -31.99
C LEU A 40 0.68 -17.37 -32.63
N TYR A 41 0.30 -16.14 -32.32
CA TYR A 41 -0.84 -15.48 -32.96
C TYR A 41 -0.61 -15.29 -34.47
N GLU A 42 0.56 -14.81 -34.87
CA GLU A 42 0.94 -14.66 -36.28
C GLU A 42 1.03 -16.03 -36.99
N GLU A 43 1.55 -17.06 -36.32
CA GLU A 43 1.55 -18.44 -36.85
C GLU A 43 0.12 -18.95 -37.07
N MET A 44 -0.78 -18.73 -36.10
CA MET A 44 -2.18 -19.14 -36.20
C MET A 44 -2.89 -18.45 -37.37
N PHE A 45 -2.68 -17.14 -37.51
CA PHE A 45 -3.27 -16.36 -38.60
C PHE A 45 -2.77 -16.81 -39.97
N SER A 46 -1.46 -17.02 -40.12
CA SER A 46 -0.86 -17.43 -41.39
C SER A 46 -1.18 -18.87 -41.79
N SER A 47 -1.31 -19.78 -40.81
CA SER A 47 -1.60 -21.20 -41.05
C SER A 47 -3.09 -21.55 -41.06
N GLY A 48 -3.97 -20.64 -40.63
CA GLY A 48 -5.43 -20.82 -40.61
C GLY A 48 -5.91 -21.84 -39.57
N ARG A 49 -5.12 -22.12 -38.54
CA ARG A 49 -5.40 -23.10 -37.48
C ARG A 49 -4.97 -22.54 -36.13
N GLY A 50 -5.57 -23.06 -35.06
CA GLY A 50 -5.18 -22.75 -33.70
C GLY A 50 -3.83 -23.35 -33.32
N SER A 51 -3.35 -23.01 -32.14
CA SER A 51 -2.06 -23.47 -31.62
C SER A 51 -2.18 -24.07 -30.21
N PHE A 52 -1.20 -24.89 -29.85
CA PHE A 52 -1.10 -25.51 -28.53
C PHE A 52 0.26 -25.16 -27.91
N LEU A 53 0.23 -24.56 -26.73
CA LEU A 53 1.41 -24.12 -26.00
C LEU A 53 1.52 -24.88 -24.68
N ILE A 54 2.62 -25.62 -24.53
CA ILE A 54 3.05 -26.15 -23.24
C ILE A 54 3.89 -25.06 -22.55
N LEU A 55 3.39 -24.54 -21.43
CA LEU A 55 4.02 -23.43 -20.69
C LEU A 55 4.68 -23.96 -19.42
N LYS A 56 5.99 -24.19 -19.45
CA LYS A 56 6.76 -24.70 -18.31
C LYS A 56 7.26 -23.55 -17.44
N GLY A 57 7.07 -23.63 -16.13
CA GLY A 57 7.71 -22.70 -15.21
C GLY A 57 7.57 -23.14 -13.76
N SER A 58 8.47 -22.70 -12.89
CA SER A 58 8.41 -23.05 -11.46
C SER A 58 7.11 -22.58 -10.80
N SER A 59 6.67 -23.24 -9.72
CA SER A 59 5.50 -22.78 -8.97
C SER A 59 5.77 -21.39 -8.39
N GLY A 60 4.86 -20.45 -8.62
CA GLY A 60 5.00 -19.08 -8.09
C GLY A 60 5.83 -18.13 -8.96
N CYS A 61 6.28 -18.52 -10.16
CA CYS A 61 6.91 -17.59 -11.09
C CYS A 61 5.91 -16.61 -11.76
N GLY A 62 4.60 -16.84 -11.63
CA GLY A 62 3.57 -15.93 -12.13
C GLY A 62 2.86 -16.38 -13.42
N LYS A 63 2.93 -17.66 -13.81
CA LYS A 63 2.22 -18.20 -14.99
C LYS A 63 0.73 -17.83 -15.03
N THR A 64 0.00 -18.16 -13.96
CA THR A 64 -1.43 -17.86 -13.84
C THR A 64 -1.70 -16.36 -13.92
N THR A 65 -0.90 -15.55 -13.21
CA THR A 65 -0.98 -14.09 -13.27
C THR A 65 -0.80 -13.60 -14.70
N PHE A 66 0.26 -14.03 -15.38
CA PHE A 66 0.56 -13.66 -16.75
C PHE A 66 -0.60 -14.01 -17.69
N LEU A 67 -1.03 -15.27 -17.73
CA LEU A 67 -2.06 -15.73 -18.66
C LEU A 67 -3.41 -15.05 -18.44
N LYS A 68 -3.83 -14.87 -17.18
CA LYS A 68 -5.12 -14.25 -16.84
C LYS A 68 -5.12 -12.72 -16.99
N THR A 69 -3.96 -12.11 -17.23
CA THR A 69 -3.84 -10.64 -17.37
C THR A 69 -3.26 -10.21 -18.71
N LEU A 70 -3.15 -11.13 -19.68
CA LEU A 70 -2.67 -10.82 -21.03
C LEU A 70 -3.51 -9.75 -21.73
N ASN A 71 -4.79 -9.63 -21.40
CA ASN A 71 -5.71 -8.63 -21.97
C ASN A 71 -5.40 -7.19 -21.52
N ILE A 72 -4.49 -7.02 -20.56
CA ILE A 72 -3.94 -5.71 -20.19
C ILE A 72 -2.93 -5.24 -21.23
N PHE A 73 -2.24 -6.17 -21.90
CA PHE A 73 -1.13 -5.90 -22.81
C PHE A 73 -1.48 -6.11 -24.28
N LEU A 74 -2.39 -7.05 -24.55
CA LEU A 74 -2.85 -7.39 -25.89
C LEU A 74 -4.31 -6.97 -26.09
N GLU A 75 -4.58 -6.31 -27.20
CA GLU A 75 -5.92 -5.87 -27.57
C GLU A 75 -6.73 -6.99 -28.22
N ASN A 76 -8.05 -6.87 -28.12
CA ASN A 76 -9.02 -7.75 -28.80
C ASN A 76 -8.80 -9.26 -28.59
N ILE A 77 -8.37 -9.64 -27.39
CA ILE A 77 -8.28 -11.05 -26.99
C ILE A 77 -9.43 -11.47 -26.06
N GLU A 78 -9.76 -12.76 -26.10
CA GLU A 78 -10.65 -13.45 -25.16
C GLU A 78 -9.81 -14.40 -24.29
N ILE A 79 -10.02 -14.40 -22.97
CA ILE A 79 -9.35 -15.33 -22.05
C ILE A 79 -10.41 -16.21 -21.39
N GLU A 80 -10.28 -17.52 -21.57
CA GLU A 80 -11.11 -18.54 -20.94
C GLU A 80 -10.25 -19.48 -20.10
N THR A 81 -10.78 -19.98 -18.98
CA THR A 81 -10.07 -20.92 -18.10
C THR A 81 -10.88 -22.19 -17.89
N ILE A 82 -10.28 -23.33 -18.21
CA ILE A 82 -10.81 -24.66 -17.88
C ILE A 82 -10.16 -25.08 -16.56
N THR A 83 -10.93 -24.99 -15.48
CA THR A 83 -10.47 -25.32 -14.13
C THR A 83 -10.56 -26.83 -13.86
N ASN A 84 -9.91 -27.31 -12.79
CA ASN A 84 -9.79 -28.74 -12.49
C ASN A 84 -11.14 -29.45 -12.24
N ASN A 85 -12.19 -28.72 -11.84
CA ASN A 85 -13.53 -29.30 -11.63
C ASN A 85 -14.34 -29.48 -12.92
N MET A 86 -13.85 -28.99 -14.07
CA MET A 86 -14.50 -29.12 -15.37
C MET A 86 -13.92 -30.30 -16.14
N ASP A 87 -14.75 -31.05 -16.87
CA ASP A 87 -14.24 -32.07 -17.79
C ASP A 87 -13.55 -31.43 -19.00
N LEU A 88 -12.25 -31.68 -19.15
CA LEU A 88 -11.41 -31.04 -20.17
C LEU A 88 -11.94 -31.28 -21.59
N VAL A 89 -12.31 -32.52 -21.89
CA VAL A 89 -12.73 -32.94 -23.24
C VAL A 89 -14.06 -32.28 -23.59
N SER A 90 -15.03 -32.32 -22.68
CA SER A 90 -16.34 -31.68 -22.86
C SER A 90 -16.21 -30.17 -22.96
N SER A 91 -15.40 -29.55 -22.10
CA SER A 91 -15.15 -28.11 -22.16
C SER A 91 -14.60 -27.68 -23.51
N ILE A 92 -13.57 -28.36 -24.04
CA ILE A 92 -13.00 -28.04 -25.35
C ILE A 92 -14.02 -28.24 -26.48
N ASN A 93 -14.78 -29.34 -26.47
CA ASN A 93 -15.76 -29.61 -27.52
C ASN A 93 -16.94 -28.63 -27.53
N ASN A 94 -17.22 -27.96 -26.41
CA ASN A 94 -18.30 -26.98 -26.28
C ASN A 94 -17.86 -25.55 -26.63
N LEU A 95 -16.57 -25.32 -26.91
CA LEU A 95 -16.07 -24.01 -27.32
C LEU A 95 -16.57 -23.67 -28.73
N SER A 96 -17.29 -22.56 -28.86
CA SER A 96 -17.70 -22.01 -30.16
C SER A 96 -16.60 -21.17 -30.79
N HIS A 97 -16.78 -20.77 -32.05
CA HIS A 97 -15.95 -19.75 -32.69
C HIS A 97 -15.90 -18.47 -31.84
N SER A 98 -14.69 -17.95 -31.61
CA SER A 98 -14.49 -16.71 -30.86
C SER A 98 -14.89 -15.49 -31.70
N SER A 99 -15.52 -14.50 -31.06
CA SER A 99 -15.78 -13.19 -31.67
C SER A 99 -14.56 -12.26 -31.71
N LYS A 100 -13.48 -12.67 -31.05
CA LYS A 100 -12.24 -11.92 -30.90
C LYS A 100 -11.21 -12.35 -31.95
N ASP A 101 -10.12 -11.59 -32.05
CA ASP A 101 -9.04 -11.92 -32.98
C ASP A 101 -8.27 -13.14 -32.48
N MET A 102 -8.12 -13.25 -31.17
CA MET A 102 -7.49 -14.38 -30.49
C MET A 102 -8.29 -14.78 -29.26
N ARG A 103 -8.45 -16.09 -29.06
CA ARG A 103 -8.89 -16.68 -27.78
C ARG A 103 -7.75 -17.45 -27.15
N ILE A 104 -7.50 -17.23 -25.87
CA ILE A 104 -6.55 -17.98 -25.05
C ILE A 104 -7.35 -18.84 -24.07
N VAL A 105 -7.19 -20.17 -24.18
CA VAL A 105 -7.83 -21.14 -23.28
C VAL A 105 -6.77 -21.71 -22.36
N ILE A 106 -6.90 -21.46 -21.05
CA ILE A 106 -5.95 -21.87 -20.02
C ILE A 106 -6.45 -23.17 -19.37
N ILE A 107 -5.61 -24.21 -19.36
CA ILE A 107 -5.90 -25.47 -18.66
C ILE A 107 -5.32 -25.40 -17.24
N GLU A 108 -6.11 -25.01 -16.24
CA GLU A 108 -5.63 -24.73 -14.89
C GLU A 108 -5.80 -25.93 -13.94
N GLY A 109 -4.87 -26.07 -12.98
CA GLY A 109 -4.95 -27.08 -11.91
C GLY A 109 -4.57 -28.50 -12.35
N ARG A 110 -3.84 -28.63 -13.47
CA ARG A 110 -3.37 -29.90 -14.07
C ARG A 110 -1.87 -29.86 -14.36
N GLU A 111 -1.15 -29.26 -13.44
CA GLU A 111 0.23 -28.81 -13.62
C GLU A 111 1.24 -29.87 -13.15
N SER A 112 0.76 -31.03 -12.66
CA SER A 112 1.55 -32.13 -12.08
C SER A 112 1.00 -33.51 -12.48
N ILE A 113 1.88 -34.52 -12.56
CA ILE A 113 1.52 -35.91 -12.96
C ILE A 113 0.53 -36.57 -12.02
N ILE A 114 0.49 -36.18 -10.74
CA ILE A 114 -0.37 -36.81 -9.73
C ILE A 114 -1.85 -36.68 -10.11
N ASP A 115 -2.18 -35.70 -10.95
CA ASP A 115 -3.54 -35.35 -11.29
C ASP A 115 -4.11 -36.14 -12.49
N TYR A 116 -3.30 -36.92 -13.22
CA TYR A 116 -3.73 -37.54 -14.49
C TYR A 116 -3.17 -38.95 -14.76
N SER A 117 -4.02 -39.83 -15.31
CA SER A 117 -3.57 -41.04 -15.98
C SER A 117 -3.08 -40.74 -17.42
N ASN A 118 -2.12 -41.51 -17.93
CA ASN A 118 -1.65 -41.37 -19.32
C ASN A 118 -2.78 -41.48 -20.36
N ILE A 119 -3.86 -42.19 -20.06
CA ILE A 119 -5.02 -42.36 -20.95
C ILE A 119 -5.79 -41.03 -21.09
N GLU A 120 -6.00 -40.33 -19.99
CA GLU A 120 -6.70 -39.04 -19.98
C GLU A 120 -5.89 -37.96 -20.70
N ILE A 121 -4.56 -37.93 -20.52
CA ILE A 121 -3.68 -36.99 -21.24
C ILE A 121 -3.74 -37.25 -22.75
N ASN A 122 -3.64 -38.51 -23.18
CA ASN A 122 -3.78 -38.88 -24.59
C ASN A 122 -5.11 -38.41 -25.18
N THR A 123 -6.21 -38.66 -24.45
CA THR A 123 -7.56 -38.26 -24.88
C THR A 123 -7.70 -36.75 -24.98
N ALA A 124 -7.13 -36.00 -24.02
CA ALA A 124 -7.11 -34.55 -24.02
C ALA A 124 -6.31 -34.00 -25.21
N ILE A 125 -5.09 -34.49 -25.44
CA ILE A 125 -4.24 -34.04 -26.55
C ILE A 125 -4.88 -34.35 -27.91
N HIS A 126 -5.50 -35.53 -28.07
CA HIS A 126 -6.29 -35.83 -29.28
C HIS A 126 -7.44 -34.84 -29.49
N THR A 127 -8.14 -34.47 -28.41
CA THR A 127 -9.25 -33.52 -28.46
C THR A 127 -8.77 -32.12 -28.82
N ILE A 128 -7.70 -31.64 -28.19
CA ILE A 128 -7.01 -30.37 -28.49
C ILE A 128 -6.61 -30.32 -29.96
N ASN A 129 -5.89 -31.35 -30.43
CA ASN A 129 -5.37 -31.45 -31.79
C ASN A 129 -6.48 -31.46 -32.86
N ARG A 130 -7.64 -32.07 -32.57
CA ARG A 130 -8.83 -32.00 -33.43
C ARG A 130 -9.45 -30.61 -33.41
N PHE A 131 -9.59 -30.02 -32.23
CA PHE A 131 -10.24 -28.73 -32.04
C PHE A 131 -9.49 -27.59 -32.72
N ILE A 132 -8.17 -27.48 -32.54
CA ILE A 132 -7.38 -26.38 -33.14
C ILE A 132 -7.38 -26.41 -34.68
N ARG A 133 -7.68 -27.56 -35.30
CA ARG A 133 -7.85 -27.69 -36.76
C ARG A 133 -9.27 -27.39 -37.26
N SER A 134 -10.23 -27.19 -36.36
CA SER A 134 -11.60 -26.86 -36.70
C SER A 134 -11.78 -25.37 -36.96
N ALA A 135 -12.92 -25.00 -37.58
CA ALA A 135 -13.27 -23.60 -37.77
C ALA A 135 -13.39 -22.85 -36.43
N ASP A 136 -13.91 -23.50 -35.38
CA ASP A 136 -14.09 -22.93 -34.05
C ASP A 136 -12.75 -22.73 -33.31
N GLY A 137 -11.77 -23.61 -33.56
CA GLY A 137 -10.46 -23.56 -32.93
C GLY A 137 -9.40 -22.75 -33.68
N SER A 138 -9.67 -22.31 -34.92
CA SER A 138 -8.68 -21.63 -35.78
C SER A 138 -8.07 -20.36 -35.19
N ARG A 139 -8.78 -19.69 -34.28
CA ARG A 139 -8.34 -18.49 -33.54
C ARG A 139 -8.01 -18.77 -32.08
N THR A 140 -7.83 -20.03 -31.70
CA THR A 140 -7.63 -20.41 -30.30
C THR A 140 -6.20 -20.89 -30.03
N LEU A 141 -5.56 -20.26 -29.05
CA LEU A 141 -4.36 -20.74 -28.40
C LEU A 141 -4.76 -21.50 -27.14
N ILE A 142 -4.52 -22.81 -27.11
CA ILE A 142 -4.70 -23.62 -25.89
C ILE A 142 -3.37 -23.65 -25.15
N VAL A 143 -3.38 -23.19 -23.90
CA VAL A 143 -2.18 -23.14 -23.04
C VAL A 143 -2.32 -24.16 -21.91
N TRP A 144 -1.30 -25.01 -21.76
CA TRP A 144 -1.18 -25.97 -20.65
C TRP A 144 0.00 -25.61 -19.74
N PRO A 145 -0.23 -24.92 -18.62
CA PRO A 145 0.80 -24.61 -17.63
C PRO A 145 1.32 -25.87 -16.94
N CYS A 146 2.64 -25.95 -16.76
CA CYS A 146 3.33 -27.09 -16.16
C CYS A 146 4.33 -26.61 -15.10
N ASN A 147 4.44 -27.36 -13.98
CA ASN A 147 5.33 -27.02 -12.87
C ASN A 147 6.60 -27.87 -12.78
N ASN A 148 6.68 -29.00 -13.49
CA ASN A 148 7.82 -29.93 -13.45
C ASN A 148 8.16 -30.49 -14.84
N ASN A 149 9.32 -31.11 -14.97
CA ASN A 149 9.78 -31.70 -16.24
C ASN A 149 8.95 -32.93 -16.62
N ASP A 150 8.58 -33.75 -15.64
CA ASP A 150 7.94 -35.03 -15.90
C ASP A 150 6.61 -34.86 -16.69
N ILE A 151 5.75 -33.91 -16.31
CA ILE A 151 4.50 -33.64 -17.06
C ILE A 151 4.79 -33.06 -18.44
N VAL A 152 5.85 -32.23 -18.57
CA VAL A 152 6.26 -31.64 -19.85
C VAL A 152 6.71 -32.73 -20.82
N GLU A 153 7.53 -33.68 -20.36
CA GLU A 153 7.99 -34.81 -21.16
C GLU A 153 6.81 -35.64 -21.66
N ILE A 154 5.86 -35.98 -20.78
CA ILE A 154 4.66 -36.73 -21.15
C ILE A 154 3.83 -35.97 -22.19
N LEU A 155 3.59 -34.66 -21.98
CA LEU A 155 2.81 -33.84 -22.90
C LEU A 155 3.52 -33.70 -24.26
N VAL A 156 4.83 -33.52 -24.27
CA VAL A 156 5.64 -33.40 -25.50
C VAL A 156 5.63 -34.71 -26.28
N ASP A 157 5.89 -35.85 -25.63
CA ASP A 157 5.93 -37.15 -26.29
C ASP A 157 4.56 -37.57 -26.82
N THR A 158 3.51 -37.32 -26.04
CA THR A 158 2.12 -37.54 -26.45
C THR A 158 1.76 -36.68 -27.66
N SER A 159 2.11 -35.39 -27.61
CA SER A 159 1.83 -34.45 -28.71
C SER A 159 2.60 -34.78 -29.98
N LYS A 160 3.87 -35.22 -29.88
CA LYS A 160 4.66 -35.71 -31.02
C LYS A 160 4.03 -36.94 -31.66
N THR A 161 3.54 -37.87 -30.85
CA THR A 161 2.90 -39.11 -31.33
C THR A 161 1.58 -38.83 -32.06
N ILE A 162 0.77 -37.90 -31.55
CA ILE A 162 -0.59 -37.63 -32.04
C ILE A 162 -0.62 -36.63 -33.21
N GLY A 163 0.21 -35.59 -33.16
CA GLY A 163 0.16 -34.45 -34.07
C GLY A 163 1.50 -34.07 -34.70
N GLY A 164 2.61 -34.68 -34.28
CA GLY A 164 3.95 -34.36 -34.77
C GLY A 164 4.31 -32.88 -34.61
N THR A 165 5.15 -32.37 -35.51
CA THR A 165 5.53 -30.96 -35.60
C THR A 165 4.37 -30.02 -35.92
N SER A 166 3.24 -30.57 -36.37
CA SER A 166 2.05 -29.76 -36.64
C SER A 166 1.36 -29.29 -35.35
N LEU A 167 1.58 -29.95 -34.21
CA LEU A 167 0.95 -29.55 -32.94
C LEU A 167 1.85 -28.70 -32.04
N LEU A 168 3.17 -28.93 -32.08
CA LEU A 168 4.15 -28.26 -31.20
C LEU A 168 5.13 -27.33 -31.94
N GLY A 169 4.97 -27.14 -33.26
CA GLY A 169 5.95 -26.40 -34.06
C GLY A 169 7.20 -27.20 -34.40
N LEU A 170 8.15 -26.55 -35.09
CA LEU A 170 9.39 -27.18 -35.59
C LEU A 170 10.58 -27.07 -34.62
N GLU A 171 10.67 -25.98 -33.85
CA GLU A 171 11.87 -25.64 -33.06
C GLU A 171 11.65 -25.77 -31.54
N ASP A 172 10.55 -25.24 -31.01
CA ASP A 172 10.29 -25.20 -29.56
C ASP A 172 9.11 -26.08 -29.14
N THR A 173 9.38 -27.25 -28.54
CA THR A 173 8.32 -28.15 -28.08
C THR A 173 7.55 -27.68 -26.84
N TYR A 174 8.11 -26.71 -26.11
CA TYR A 174 7.50 -26.04 -24.95
C TYR A 174 8.21 -24.70 -24.73
N PHE A 175 7.56 -23.79 -24.00
CA PHE A 175 8.12 -22.49 -23.64
C PHE A 175 8.49 -22.45 -22.16
N GLU A 176 9.73 -22.05 -21.85
CA GLU A 176 10.18 -21.83 -20.47
C GLU A 176 9.85 -20.42 -19.99
N PHE A 177 8.91 -20.34 -19.04
CA PHE A 177 8.44 -19.11 -18.44
C PHE A 177 9.09 -18.88 -17.07
N SER A 178 9.97 -17.88 -17.00
CA SER A 178 10.67 -17.43 -15.80
C SER A 178 9.86 -16.45 -14.94
N GLY A 179 8.86 -15.78 -15.52
CA GLY A 179 8.12 -14.71 -14.85
C GLY A 179 8.75 -13.33 -15.02
N PRO A 180 8.38 -12.35 -14.18
CA PRO A 180 9.02 -11.04 -14.20
C PRO A 180 10.50 -11.17 -13.82
N GLU A 181 11.31 -10.25 -14.33
CA GLU A 181 12.72 -10.14 -13.97
C GLU A 181 12.88 -9.97 -12.45
N LYS A 182 13.95 -10.56 -11.90
CA LYS A 182 14.19 -10.58 -10.44
C LYS A 182 14.23 -9.17 -9.85
N ASP A 183 14.79 -8.21 -10.59
CA ASP A 183 14.87 -6.80 -10.17
C ASP A 183 13.52 -6.10 -10.03
N GLU A 184 12.46 -6.63 -10.63
CA GLU A 184 11.11 -6.10 -10.47
C GLU A 184 10.44 -6.59 -9.17
N TYR A 185 10.97 -7.60 -8.48
CA TYR A 185 10.28 -8.24 -7.35
C TYR A 185 10.00 -7.27 -6.19
N VAL A 186 10.99 -6.45 -5.84
CA VAL A 186 10.89 -5.46 -4.76
C VAL A 186 9.82 -4.43 -5.12
N LYS A 187 9.78 -3.98 -6.38
CA LYS A 187 8.80 -3.02 -6.89
C LYS A 187 7.38 -3.59 -6.88
N ILE A 188 7.19 -4.81 -7.38
CA ILE A 188 5.89 -5.51 -7.35
C ILE A 188 5.38 -5.60 -5.91
N ALA A 189 6.22 -6.00 -4.95
CA ALA A 189 5.84 -6.09 -3.55
C ALA A 189 5.48 -4.71 -2.96
N LYS A 190 6.27 -3.66 -3.25
CA LYS A 190 5.98 -2.29 -2.81
C LYS A 190 4.62 -1.80 -3.33
N GLN A 191 4.38 -1.93 -4.64
CA GLN A 191 3.12 -1.53 -5.27
C GLN A 191 1.93 -2.31 -4.72
N THR A 192 2.08 -3.63 -4.54
CA THR A 192 1.03 -4.49 -3.97
C THR A 192 0.70 -4.08 -2.54
N ILE A 193 1.70 -3.81 -1.71
CA ILE A 193 1.50 -3.40 -0.32
C ILE A 193 0.84 -2.03 -0.25
N GLU A 194 1.33 -1.07 -1.03
CA GLU A 194 0.81 0.30 -1.06
C GLU A 194 -0.68 0.30 -1.44
N LEU A 195 -1.04 -0.44 -2.50
CA LEU A 195 -2.41 -0.50 -3.00
C LEU A 195 -3.35 -1.24 -2.03
N LEU A 196 -2.94 -2.39 -1.49
CA LEU A 196 -3.81 -3.22 -0.66
C LEU A 196 -3.84 -2.83 0.83
N ASN A 197 -2.95 -1.93 1.28
CA ASN A 197 -2.80 -1.58 2.69
C ASN A 197 -2.87 -0.06 2.93
N LYS A 198 -3.75 0.65 2.22
CA LYS A 198 -4.08 2.08 2.43
C LYS A 198 -2.85 3.02 2.30
N GLY A 199 -1.96 2.74 1.35
CA GLY A 199 -0.76 3.56 1.11
C GLY A 199 0.42 3.24 2.03
N LYS A 200 0.35 2.18 2.85
CA LYS A 200 1.48 1.74 3.68
C LYS A 200 2.63 1.20 2.83
N THR A 201 3.85 1.31 3.36
CA THR A 201 5.08 0.85 2.71
C THR A 201 5.69 -0.33 3.45
N LEU A 202 6.66 -1.01 2.84
CA LEU A 202 7.44 -2.08 3.48
C LEU A 202 8.03 -1.65 4.83
N LEU A 203 8.49 -0.39 4.91
CA LEU A 203 9.11 0.16 6.11
C LEU A 203 8.13 0.24 7.28
N ASP A 204 6.85 0.52 7.04
CA ASP A 204 5.80 0.53 8.09
C ASP A 204 5.60 -0.85 8.72
N PHE A 205 5.99 -1.90 8.01
CA PHE A 205 5.97 -3.27 8.48
C PHE A 205 7.36 -3.77 8.89
N GLY A 206 8.34 -2.87 9.03
CA GLY A 206 9.67 -3.15 9.56
C GLY A 206 10.61 -3.82 8.56
N ILE A 207 10.44 -3.57 7.26
CA ILE A 207 11.34 -4.04 6.21
C ILE A 207 11.91 -2.81 5.50
N ASP A 208 13.20 -2.56 5.64
CA ASP A 208 13.89 -1.50 4.90
C ASP A 208 14.33 -1.97 3.50
N ASP A 209 14.85 -1.04 2.68
CA ASP A 209 15.25 -1.35 1.32
C ASP A 209 16.40 -2.38 1.27
N LYS A 210 17.32 -2.34 2.24
CA LYS A 210 18.45 -3.29 2.28
C LYS A 210 17.97 -4.71 2.55
N GLU A 211 17.07 -4.87 3.50
CA GLU A 211 16.46 -6.15 3.81
C GLU A 211 15.58 -6.64 2.65
N ALA A 212 14.82 -5.76 2.01
CA ALA A 212 14.01 -6.10 0.84
C ALA A 212 14.86 -6.66 -0.32
N GLU A 213 16.02 -6.04 -0.61
CA GLU A 213 16.98 -6.52 -1.60
C GLU A 213 17.66 -7.83 -1.16
N ARG A 214 18.02 -7.95 0.12
CA ARG A 214 18.60 -9.19 0.67
C ARG A 214 17.66 -10.38 0.48
N LEU A 215 16.37 -10.20 0.77
CA LEU A 215 15.34 -11.24 0.60
C LEU A 215 15.15 -11.63 -0.86
N LYS A 216 15.26 -10.66 -1.78
CA LYS A 216 15.20 -10.87 -3.22
C LYS A 216 16.30 -11.84 -3.63
N GLU A 217 17.52 -11.68 -3.10
CA GLU A 217 18.63 -12.56 -3.47
C GLU A 217 18.47 -14.02 -3.07
N GLU A 218 17.73 -14.29 -2.01
CA GLU A 218 17.55 -15.64 -1.46
C GLU A 218 16.38 -16.45 -2.06
N VAL A 219 15.76 -15.98 -3.13
CA VAL A 219 14.57 -16.61 -3.72
C VAL A 219 14.70 -16.75 -5.23
N SER A 220 13.99 -17.73 -5.78
CA SER A 220 14.01 -18.01 -7.22
C SER A 220 12.77 -17.52 -7.94
N THR A 221 11.68 -17.23 -7.22
CA THR A 221 10.42 -16.77 -7.83
C THR A 221 9.78 -15.62 -7.06
N ILE A 222 8.94 -14.83 -7.75
CA ILE A 222 8.16 -13.74 -7.14
C ILE A 222 7.23 -14.26 -6.03
N GLY A 223 6.61 -15.42 -6.20
CA GLY A 223 5.75 -16.03 -5.17
C GLY A 223 6.53 -16.38 -3.90
N GLU A 224 7.76 -16.89 -4.01
CA GLU A 224 8.64 -17.12 -2.86
C GLU A 224 9.05 -15.82 -2.18
N TYR A 225 9.36 -14.79 -2.96
CA TYR A 225 9.67 -13.46 -2.44
C TYR A 225 8.53 -12.92 -1.57
N LEU A 226 7.31 -12.89 -2.10
CA LEU A 226 6.12 -12.41 -1.41
C LEU A 226 5.81 -13.24 -0.14
N LYS A 227 6.05 -14.56 -0.17
CA LYS A 227 5.97 -15.43 1.02
C LYS A 227 6.99 -15.07 2.10
N LYS A 228 8.25 -14.80 1.72
CA LYS A 228 9.30 -14.39 2.67
C LYS A 228 8.98 -13.04 3.30
N VAL A 229 8.56 -12.06 2.50
CA VAL A 229 8.09 -10.76 3.00
C VAL A 229 6.95 -10.95 4.01
N ASN A 230 5.93 -11.73 3.65
CA ASN A 230 4.83 -12.08 4.56
C ASN A 230 5.29 -12.73 5.88
N LYS A 231 6.31 -13.59 5.84
CA LYS A 231 6.87 -14.22 7.04
C LYS A 231 7.43 -13.17 7.99
N ILE A 232 8.28 -12.28 7.50
CA ILE A 232 8.91 -11.22 8.31
C ILE A 232 7.86 -10.26 8.88
N ILE A 233 6.88 -9.85 8.06
CA ILE A 233 5.80 -8.97 8.53
C ILE A 233 4.99 -9.65 9.64
N ARG A 234 4.72 -10.96 9.56
CA ARG A 234 4.05 -11.70 10.63
C ARG A 234 4.88 -11.76 11.91
N GLU A 235 6.20 -11.89 11.80
CA GLU A 235 7.13 -11.86 12.94
C GLU A 235 7.13 -10.47 13.60
N ASN A 236 7.26 -9.42 12.80
CA ASN A 236 7.20 -8.03 13.27
C ASN A 236 5.86 -7.69 13.92
N LYS A 237 4.74 -8.18 13.37
CA LYS A 237 3.42 -8.04 14.01
C LYS A 237 3.35 -8.67 15.40
N LYS A 238 4.07 -9.79 15.65
CA LYS A 238 4.14 -10.38 16.99
C LYS A 238 4.87 -9.47 17.97
N ILE A 239 5.94 -8.81 17.51
CA ILE A 239 6.69 -7.82 18.30
C ILE A 239 5.78 -6.64 18.66
N VAL A 240 5.11 -6.05 17.66
CA VAL A 240 4.19 -4.92 17.87
C VAL A 240 3.01 -5.29 18.78
N LYS A 241 2.50 -6.52 18.71
CA LYS A 241 1.46 -7.02 19.63
C LYS A 241 1.91 -7.00 21.09
N GLN A 242 3.21 -7.11 21.39
CA GLN A 242 3.70 -6.96 22.76
C GLN A 242 3.60 -5.50 23.24
N LEU A 243 3.76 -4.53 22.34
CA LEU A 243 3.58 -3.10 22.65
C LEU A 243 2.13 -2.77 22.99
N THR A 244 1.15 -3.36 22.29
CA THR A 244 -0.29 -3.16 22.59
C THR A 244 -0.67 -3.53 24.03
N LYS A 245 0.09 -4.41 24.67
CA LYS A 245 -0.13 -4.80 26.08
C LYS A 245 0.33 -3.72 27.07
N LYS A 246 1.22 -2.81 26.66
CA LYS A 246 1.72 -1.74 27.51
C LYS A 246 0.78 -0.54 27.50
N GLU A 247 0.57 0.07 26.32
CA GLU A 247 -0.33 1.21 26.16
C GLU A 247 -0.74 1.37 24.69
N ASN A 248 -2.03 1.41 24.42
CA ASN A 248 -2.57 1.63 23.06
C ASN A 248 -2.93 3.11 22.89
N CYS A 249 -2.13 3.85 22.12
CA CYS A 249 -2.39 5.25 21.82
C CYS A 249 -2.00 5.62 20.40
N LYS A 250 -2.67 6.64 19.86
CA LYS A 250 -2.30 7.32 18.62
C LYS A 250 -1.42 8.53 18.91
N MET A 251 -0.47 8.86 18.05
CA MET A 251 0.39 10.05 18.19
C MET A 251 0.34 10.92 16.94
N TRP A 252 -0.28 12.09 17.00
CA TRP A 252 -0.37 13.00 15.85
C TRP A 252 0.38 14.31 16.12
N VAL A 253 1.13 14.76 15.12
CA VAL A 253 1.84 16.02 15.12
C VAL A 253 0.97 17.08 14.44
N VAL A 254 0.63 18.13 15.18
CA VAL A 254 -0.16 19.27 14.70
C VAL A 254 0.77 20.42 14.34
N VAL A 255 0.95 20.66 13.04
CA VAL A 255 1.82 21.71 12.50
C VAL A 255 1.06 23.02 12.36
N LEU A 256 1.54 24.04 13.05
CA LEU A 256 0.94 25.37 13.14
C LEU A 256 2.04 26.41 12.86
N ALA A 257 2.15 26.85 11.60
CA ALA A 257 3.20 27.78 11.21
C ALA A 257 2.72 28.95 10.33
N ALA A 258 3.30 30.14 10.55
CA ALA A 258 2.86 31.37 9.88
C ALA A 258 3.12 31.36 8.36
N ASN A 259 4.07 30.55 7.91
CA ASN A 259 4.36 30.34 6.48
C ASN A 259 3.46 29.30 5.79
N GLU A 260 2.42 28.80 6.47
CA GLU A 260 1.41 27.87 5.94
C GLU A 260 1.99 26.64 5.20
N PRO A 261 2.73 25.76 5.89
CA PRO A 261 3.54 24.68 5.31
C PRO A 261 2.72 23.47 4.82
N SER A 262 1.52 23.69 4.27
CA SER A 262 0.62 22.64 3.76
C SER A 262 1.32 21.69 2.78
N LYS A 263 2.02 22.23 1.79
CA LYS A 263 2.79 21.44 0.80
C LYS A 263 3.96 20.67 1.42
N ASP A 264 4.60 21.23 2.44
CA ASP A 264 5.69 20.53 3.14
C ASP A 264 5.11 19.35 3.95
N VAL A 265 3.94 19.50 4.56
CA VAL A 265 3.24 18.41 5.28
C VAL A 265 2.75 17.35 4.30
N GLU A 266 2.15 17.73 3.17
CA GLU A 266 1.75 16.81 2.09
C GLU A 266 2.96 16.00 1.57
N ALA A 267 4.12 16.65 1.42
CA ALA A 267 5.34 15.96 1.01
C ALA A 267 5.87 14.97 2.05
N LEU A 268 5.48 15.08 3.33
CA LEU A 268 5.92 14.22 4.44
C LEU A 268 4.88 13.18 4.87
N THR A 269 3.73 13.15 4.22
CA THR A 269 2.64 12.23 4.51
C THR A 269 2.36 11.32 3.32
N LYS A 270 1.66 10.21 3.58
CA LYS A 270 1.27 9.22 2.57
C LYS A 270 -0.13 8.68 2.85
N GLY A 271 -0.70 8.07 1.81
CA GLY A 271 -2.06 7.56 1.81
C GLY A 271 -3.12 8.65 2.01
N GLU A 272 -4.39 8.25 2.07
CA GLU A 272 -5.50 9.19 2.21
C GLU A 272 -5.73 9.67 3.65
N PHE A 273 -5.04 9.05 4.62
CA PHE A 273 -5.22 9.29 6.06
C PHE A 273 -4.05 10.04 6.70
N LEU A 274 -3.24 10.76 5.90
CA LEU A 274 -2.14 11.61 6.37
C LEU A 274 -1.12 10.89 7.26
N ASP A 275 -0.88 9.60 6.97
CA ASP A 275 0.11 8.81 7.71
C ASP A 275 1.50 9.39 7.47
N ALA A 276 2.34 9.41 8.51
CA ALA A 276 3.70 9.91 8.42
C ALA A 276 4.53 9.00 7.49
N ASP A 277 5.15 9.60 6.45
CA ASP A 277 6.06 8.87 5.56
C ASP A 277 7.47 8.85 6.17
N ILE A 278 7.76 7.80 6.93
CA ILE A 278 9.04 7.63 7.64
C ILE A 278 10.24 7.68 6.69
N GLN A 279 10.12 7.15 5.48
CA GLN A 279 11.20 7.19 4.50
C GLN A 279 11.49 8.63 4.08
N ARG A 280 10.46 9.41 3.75
CA ARG A 280 10.63 10.83 3.39
C ARG A 280 11.09 11.67 4.57
N LEU A 281 10.62 11.39 5.79
CA LEU A 281 11.07 12.06 7.01
C LEU A 281 12.57 11.86 7.24
N MET A 282 13.07 10.62 7.13
CA MET A 282 14.50 10.31 7.33
C MET A 282 15.42 10.95 6.28
N VAL A 283 14.93 11.13 5.04
CA VAL A 283 15.69 11.77 3.95
C VAL A 283 15.63 13.30 4.02
N SER A 284 14.56 13.87 4.60
CA SER A 284 14.34 15.32 4.62
C SER A 284 15.15 16.07 5.68
N THR A 285 15.88 15.39 6.56
CA THR A 285 16.67 16.01 7.63
C THR A 285 18.00 15.30 7.88
N ASN A 286 19.00 16.08 8.29
CA ASN A 286 20.34 15.62 8.68
C ASN A 286 20.61 15.84 10.18
N ALA A 287 19.57 15.97 11.01
CA ALA A 287 19.76 16.19 12.44
C ALA A 287 20.42 14.97 13.13
N ASN A 288 21.22 15.19 14.18
CA ASN A 288 21.95 14.13 14.88
C ASN A 288 21.05 13.00 15.39
N ILE A 289 19.84 13.32 15.87
CA ILE A 289 18.87 12.30 16.30
C ILE A 289 18.52 11.35 15.15
N VAL A 290 18.52 11.85 13.91
CA VAL A 290 18.26 11.08 12.70
C VAL A 290 19.41 10.14 12.40
N GLU A 291 20.66 10.48 12.75
CA GLU A 291 21.80 9.56 12.57
C GLU A 291 21.67 8.32 13.45
N ASP A 292 21.23 8.48 14.70
CA ASP A 292 20.94 7.35 15.58
C ASP A 292 19.71 6.56 15.11
N LEU A 293 18.66 7.25 14.67
CA LEU A 293 17.46 6.61 14.13
C LEU A 293 17.70 5.86 12.82
N LYS A 294 18.61 6.36 11.97
CA LYS A 294 19.05 5.71 10.72
C LYS A 294 19.78 4.40 10.95
N LYS A 295 20.22 4.10 12.18
CA LYS A 295 20.77 2.78 12.55
C LYS A 295 19.68 1.71 12.63
N TYR A 296 18.43 2.11 12.89
CA TYR A 296 17.30 1.19 13.12
C TYR A 296 16.00 1.65 12.42
N PRO A 297 16.04 1.93 11.10
CA PRO A 297 14.89 2.48 10.36
C PRO A 297 13.65 1.58 10.46
N GLN A 298 13.83 0.25 10.50
CA GLN A 298 12.76 -0.73 10.65
C GLN A 298 11.98 -0.58 11.96
N HIS A 299 12.66 -0.25 13.06
CA HIS A 299 12.00 -0.05 14.36
C HIS A 299 11.15 1.22 14.32
N ILE A 300 11.65 2.27 13.67
CA ILE A 300 10.91 3.54 13.54
C ILE A 300 9.68 3.38 12.64
N GLY A 301 9.79 2.65 11.53
CA GLY A 301 8.64 2.31 10.70
C GLY A 301 7.56 1.53 11.46
N LEU A 302 7.95 0.49 12.20
CA LEU A 302 7.02 -0.28 13.03
C LEU A 302 6.35 0.57 14.11
N LEU A 303 7.12 1.43 14.77
CA LEU A 303 6.63 2.27 15.84
C LEU A 303 5.68 3.36 15.33
N ALA A 304 5.99 3.98 14.19
CA ALA A 304 5.13 4.96 13.56
C ALA A 304 3.78 4.36 13.14
N ASN A 305 3.81 3.16 12.53
CA ASN A 305 2.61 2.42 12.17
C ASN A 305 1.82 1.98 13.40
N TYR A 306 2.49 1.55 14.46
CA TYR A 306 1.88 1.20 15.74
C TYR A 306 1.14 2.38 16.38
N LEU A 307 1.79 3.55 16.39
CA LEU A 307 1.25 4.79 16.96
C LEU A 307 0.23 5.49 16.04
N ASP A 308 -0.13 4.92 14.89
CA ASP A 308 -0.96 5.60 13.87
C ASP A 308 -0.48 7.04 13.66
N CYS A 309 0.83 7.19 13.41
CA CYS A 309 1.49 8.48 13.43
C CYS A 309 1.06 9.33 12.24
N LYS A 310 0.49 10.51 12.51
CA LYS A 310 0.04 11.46 11.48
C LYS A 310 0.70 12.81 11.62
N ILE A 311 0.84 13.52 10.50
CA ILE A 311 1.29 14.92 10.48
C ILE A 311 0.16 15.74 9.86
N ILE A 312 -0.37 16.68 10.62
CA ILE A 312 -1.60 17.40 10.28
C ILE A 312 -1.31 18.89 10.27
N TYR A 313 -1.68 19.56 9.19
CA TYR A 313 -1.58 21.01 9.11
C TYR A 313 -2.88 21.67 9.57
N ILE A 314 -2.78 22.69 10.42
CA ILE A 314 -3.93 23.54 10.76
C ILE A 314 -3.72 24.94 10.19
N PRO A 315 -4.62 25.42 9.32
CA PRO A 315 -4.57 26.77 8.77
C PRO A 315 -4.53 27.84 9.85
N ILE A 316 -3.70 28.86 9.67
CA ILE A 316 -3.49 29.89 10.70
C ILE A 316 -4.75 30.68 11.01
N VAL A 317 -5.62 30.87 10.01
CA VAL A 317 -6.94 31.50 10.19
C VAL A 317 -7.85 30.67 11.09
N THR A 318 -7.76 29.35 11.01
CA THR A 318 -8.51 28.44 11.87
C THR A 318 -7.94 28.40 13.27
N ALA A 319 -6.61 28.35 13.41
CA ALA A 319 -5.96 28.46 14.72
C ALA A 319 -6.33 29.76 15.45
N LEU A 320 -6.29 30.90 14.75
CA LEU A 320 -6.72 32.19 15.28
C LEU A 320 -8.20 32.18 15.70
N ALA A 321 -9.07 31.60 14.89
CA ALA A 321 -10.50 31.53 15.18
C ALA A 321 -10.79 30.64 16.40
N ILE A 322 -10.11 29.50 16.53
CA ILE A 322 -10.17 28.61 17.71
C ILE A 322 -9.77 29.40 18.95
N VAL A 323 -8.58 30.01 18.93
CA VAL A 323 -8.04 30.73 20.08
C VAL A 323 -8.96 31.89 20.50
N ARG A 324 -9.43 32.71 19.57
CA ARG A 324 -10.34 33.83 19.88
C ARG A 324 -11.67 33.40 20.51
N THR A 325 -12.17 32.23 20.13
CA THR A 325 -13.50 31.78 20.54
C THR A 325 -13.47 31.04 21.87
N TYR A 326 -12.43 30.22 22.09
CA TYR A 326 -12.33 29.31 23.24
C TYR A 326 -11.28 29.72 24.30
N ALA A 327 -10.58 30.85 24.10
CA ALA A 327 -9.68 31.40 25.11
C ALA A 327 -10.42 31.66 26.43
N ASP A 328 -9.77 31.31 27.53
CA ASP A 328 -10.20 31.73 28.87
C ASP A 328 -9.81 33.19 29.14
N GLU A 329 -10.29 33.73 30.27
CA GLU A 329 -10.09 35.13 30.66
C GLU A 329 -8.61 35.51 30.70
N ASN A 330 -7.75 34.61 31.22
CA ASN A 330 -6.31 34.82 31.27
C ASN A 330 -5.70 34.94 29.86
N LEU A 331 -6.02 34.01 28.95
CA LEU A 331 -5.53 34.09 27.58
C LEU A 331 -6.07 35.33 26.85
N VAL A 332 -7.33 35.71 27.07
CA VAL A 332 -7.92 36.93 26.53
C VAL A 332 -7.14 38.18 26.98
N GLU A 333 -6.73 38.26 28.24
CA GLU A 333 -5.90 39.35 28.74
C GLU A 333 -4.52 39.39 28.07
N ILE A 334 -3.85 38.24 27.96
CA ILE A 334 -2.54 38.12 27.29
C ILE A 334 -2.65 38.58 25.83
N MET A 335 -3.71 38.17 25.13
CA MET A 335 -3.99 38.56 23.76
C MET A 335 -4.24 40.08 23.63
N LYS A 336 -5.04 40.67 24.53
CA LYS A 336 -5.30 42.11 24.55
C LYS A 336 -4.03 42.92 24.78
N LYS A 337 -3.17 42.50 25.71
CA LYS A 337 -1.85 43.12 25.97
C LYS A 337 -0.94 43.13 24.75
N ARG A 338 -1.13 42.19 23.81
CA ARG A 338 -0.40 42.10 22.54
C ARG A 338 -1.15 42.73 21.35
N SER A 339 -2.21 43.50 21.63
CA SER A 339 -3.06 44.15 20.62
C SER A 339 -3.61 43.16 19.59
N MET A 340 -4.09 42.01 20.08
CA MET A 340 -4.77 41.01 19.26
C MET A 340 -6.28 41.17 19.36
N SER A 341 -6.99 40.92 18.26
CA SER A 341 -8.45 40.82 18.30
C SER A 341 -8.87 39.58 19.09
N VAL A 342 -9.88 39.77 19.96
CA VAL A 342 -10.53 38.73 20.76
C VAL A 342 -11.99 38.51 20.34
N ASN A 343 -12.36 39.01 19.15
CA ASN A 343 -13.71 38.84 18.63
C ASN A 343 -13.92 37.37 18.25
N LYS A 344 -14.96 36.75 18.82
CA LYS A 344 -15.31 35.35 18.55
C LYS A 344 -15.71 35.16 17.08
N ASP A 345 -15.35 34.02 16.51
CA ASP A 345 -15.78 33.63 15.16
C ASP A 345 -17.17 32.97 15.25
N LYS A 346 -18.14 33.47 14.47
CA LYS A 346 -19.53 32.97 14.49
C LYS A 346 -19.66 31.59 13.85
N ASP A 347 -18.79 31.26 12.90
CA ASP A 347 -18.82 30.02 12.10
C ASP A 347 -17.75 29.02 12.56
N ILE A 348 -17.24 29.19 13.78
CA ILE A 348 -16.13 28.40 14.30
C ILE A 348 -16.39 26.89 14.28
N LYS A 349 -17.62 26.45 14.55
CA LYS A 349 -17.96 25.02 14.54
C LYS A 349 -17.77 24.41 13.16
N ILE A 350 -18.29 25.07 12.12
CA ILE A 350 -18.14 24.65 10.72
C ILE A 350 -16.66 24.68 10.31
N ARG A 351 -15.93 25.70 10.75
CA ARG A 351 -14.49 25.82 10.46
C ARG A 351 -13.68 24.67 11.04
N ILE A 352 -13.89 24.34 12.32
CA ILE A 352 -13.17 23.25 13.00
C ILE A 352 -13.55 21.89 12.39
N LEU A 353 -14.84 21.65 12.12
CA LEU A 353 -15.32 20.41 11.49
C LEU A 353 -14.69 20.14 10.11
N ASN A 354 -14.24 21.19 9.42
CA ASN A 354 -13.60 21.07 8.11
C ASN A 354 -12.08 20.93 8.17
N THR A 355 -11.46 20.98 9.36
CA THR A 355 -10.01 20.76 9.50
C THR A 355 -9.61 19.32 9.22
N GLU A 356 -8.40 19.12 8.72
CA GLU A 356 -7.78 17.80 8.56
C GLU A 356 -7.78 17.04 9.90
N LEU A 357 -7.49 17.72 11.02
CA LEU A 357 -7.51 17.12 12.36
C LEU A 357 -8.84 16.42 12.67
N VAL A 358 -9.97 17.12 12.51
CA VAL A 358 -11.29 16.54 12.80
C VAL A 358 -11.68 15.48 11.76
N ARG A 359 -11.35 15.68 10.49
CA ARG A 359 -11.61 14.70 9.43
C ARG A 359 -10.90 13.38 9.72
N MET A 360 -9.63 13.43 10.13
CA MET A 360 -8.87 12.23 10.51
C MET A 360 -9.46 11.54 11.74
N ILE A 361 -9.95 12.29 12.74
CA ILE A 361 -10.66 11.70 13.90
C ILE A 361 -11.92 10.96 13.43
N LYS A 362 -12.65 11.53 12.47
CA LYS A 362 -13.87 10.95 11.88
C LYS A 362 -13.61 9.89 10.82
N LEU A 363 -12.34 9.60 10.49
CA LEU A 363 -11.94 8.71 9.39
C LEU A 363 -12.52 9.15 8.02
N ASP A 364 -12.66 10.46 7.80
CA ASP A 364 -13.06 11.05 6.51
C ASP A 364 -11.82 11.39 5.67
N SER A 365 -11.57 10.60 4.62
CA SER A 365 -10.39 10.75 3.74
C SER A 365 -10.55 11.82 2.64
N LYS A 366 -11.70 12.48 2.54
CA LYS A 366 -11.89 13.55 1.55
C LYS A 366 -11.11 14.80 1.93
N LEU A 367 -9.91 14.94 1.37
CA LEU A 367 -9.13 16.18 1.44
C LEU A 367 -9.85 17.27 0.65
N LYS A 368 -10.08 18.43 1.29
CA LYS A 368 -10.50 19.64 0.60
C LYS A 368 -9.30 20.56 0.49
N GLY A 369 -8.93 20.90 -0.75
CA GLY A 369 -7.93 21.93 -0.98
C GLY A 369 -8.32 23.23 -0.29
N ILE A 370 -7.39 23.79 0.49
CA ILE A 370 -7.58 25.10 1.13
C ILE A 370 -7.45 26.17 0.04
N GLY A 371 -8.56 26.77 -0.35
CA GLY A 371 -8.59 27.87 -1.32
C GLY A 371 -8.30 29.22 -0.68
N GLY A 372 -7.46 30.03 -1.33
CA GLY A 372 -7.24 31.45 -1.02
C GLY A 372 -5.88 31.78 -0.40
N LYS A 373 -5.34 32.96 -0.71
CA LYS A 373 -4.13 33.49 -0.07
C LYS A 373 -4.49 34.12 1.27
N THR A 374 -3.85 33.69 2.35
CA THR A 374 -4.04 34.32 3.66
C THR A 374 -3.47 35.74 3.67
N GLY A 375 -4.25 36.69 4.20
CA GLY A 375 -3.84 38.09 4.30
C GLY A 375 -2.73 38.33 5.31
N SER A 376 -1.89 39.34 5.06
CA SER A 376 -0.75 39.72 5.90
C SER A 376 -1.11 40.01 7.37
N ASN A 377 -2.31 40.54 7.62
CA ASN A 377 -2.81 40.78 8.99
C ASN A 377 -3.03 39.48 9.76
N SER A 378 -3.52 38.43 9.12
CA SER A 378 -3.71 37.12 9.75
C SER A 378 -2.36 36.47 10.07
N ILE A 379 -1.38 36.60 9.17
CA ILE A 379 0.00 36.13 9.40
C ILE A 379 0.60 36.83 10.64
N LYS A 380 0.58 38.17 10.68
CA LYS A 380 1.08 38.94 11.84
C LYS A 380 0.34 38.60 13.13
N ALA A 381 -0.98 38.40 13.07
CA ALA A 381 -1.76 37.99 14.23
C ALA A 381 -1.37 36.59 14.72
N PHE A 382 -1.10 35.67 13.81
CA PHE A 382 -0.63 34.33 14.14
C PHE A 382 0.80 34.35 14.70
N GLU A 383 1.70 35.17 14.17
CA GLU A 383 3.04 35.35 14.75
C GLU A 383 2.97 35.78 16.22
N LYS A 384 2.03 36.66 16.58
CA LYS A 384 1.78 37.01 17.98
C LYS A 384 1.31 35.82 18.83
N LEU A 385 0.52 34.89 18.28
CA LEU A 385 0.17 33.63 18.96
C LEU A 385 1.41 32.76 19.16
N THR A 386 2.29 32.65 18.16
CA THR A 386 3.52 31.86 18.30
C THR A 386 4.45 32.44 19.37
N ASP A 387 4.47 33.76 19.55
CA ASP A 387 5.18 34.42 20.64
C ASP A 387 4.53 34.23 22.02
N ILE A 388 3.25 33.83 22.08
CA ILE A 388 2.62 33.37 23.31
C ILE A 388 3.05 31.92 23.55
N ALA A 389 2.95 31.07 22.53
CA ALA A 389 3.31 29.65 22.58
C ALA A 389 4.75 29.41 23.04
N SER A 390 5.71 30.27 22.66
CA SER A 390 7.10 30.14 23.09
C SER A 390 7.32 30.25 24.62
N SER A 391 6.37 30.84 25.33
CA SER A 391 6.42 31.05 26.79
C SER A 391 5.30 30.33 27.56
N ASN A 392 4.21 29.99 26.88
CA ASN A 392 3.01 29.39 27.44
C ASN A 392 2.22 28.71 26.32
N ASP A 393 2.75 27.63 25.76
CA ASP A 393 2.05 26.77 24.81
C ASP A 393 0.89 26.03 25.45
N ARG A 394 1.02 25.63 26.72
CA ARG A 394 -0.01 24.94 27.49
C ARG A 394 -1.37 25.62 27.45
N ILE A 395 -1.43 26.95 27.60
CA ILE A 395 -2.72 27.69 27.56
C ILE A 395 -3.36 27.67 26.16
N LEU A 396 -2.55 27.65 25.11
CA LEU A 396 -3.04 27.55 23.73
C LEU A 396 -3.52 26.12 23.44
N ASN A 397 -2.75 25.10 23.84
CA ASN A 397 -3.09 23.70 23.64
C ASN A 397 -4.39 23.33 24.41
N ASN A 398 -4.57 23.89 25.61
CA ASN A 398 -5.85 23.83 26.35
C ASN A 398 -7.03 24.38 25.54
N THR A 399 -6.80 25.48 24.83
CA THR A 399 -7.84 26.12 24.02
C THR A 399 -8.26 25.23 22.84
N PHE A 400 -7.34 24.47 22.27
CA PHE A 400 -7.65 23.43 21.27
C PHE A 400 -8.44 22.26 21.89
N GLY A 401 -8.05 21.77 23.07
CA GLY A 401 -8.80 20.73 23.78
C GLY A 401 -10.25 21.12 24.06
N LYS A 402 -10.46 22.34 24.60
CA LYS A 402 -11.81 22.91 24.82
C LYS A 402 -12.62 22.99 23.53
N ALA A 403 -11.99 23.44 22.44
CA ALA A 403 -12.65 23.57 21.15
C ALA A 403 -13.12 22.22 20.62
N LEU A 404 -12.27 21.18 20.64
CA LEU A 404 -12.59 19.83 20.18
C LEU A 404 -13.69 19.18 21.04
N MET A 405 -13.69 19.43 22.35
CA MET A 405 -14.71 18.94 23.28
C MET A 405 -16.07 19.61 23.05
N ASP A 406 -16.12 20.94 22.86
CA ASP A 406 -17.37 21.68 22.59
C ASP A 406 -18.09 21.23 21.31
N ILE A 407 -17.32 20.87 20.28
CA ILE A 407 -17.88 20.37 19.02
C ILE A 407 -18.15 18.85 19.02
N GLY A 408 -17.95 18.18 20.16
CA GLY A 408 -18.27 16.76 20.35
C GLY A 408 -17.38 15.80 19.56
N ILE A 409 -16.12 16.17 19.31
CA ILE A 409 -15.16 15.32 18.59
C ILE A 409 -14.33 14.45 19.54
N ILE A 410 -14.16 14.89 20.78
CA ILE A 410 -13.47 14.17 21.85
C ILE A 410 -14.35 14.18 23.10
N ASP A 411 -14.21 13.16 23.94
CA ASP A 411 -15.03 13.01 25.16
C ASP A 411 -14.40 13.76 26.33
N GLU A 412 -13.08 13.67 26.48
CA GLU A 412 -12.31 14.36 27.50
C GLU A 412 -10.90 14.68 26.98
N PHE A 413 -10.23 15.63 27.64
CA PHE A 413 -8.81 15.88 27.40
C PHE A 413 -8.04 16.21 28.68
N LYS A 414 -6.74 15.93 28.64
CA LYS A 414 -5.76 16.28 29.67
C LYS A 414 -4.56 16.96 29.04
N LEU A 415 -3.96 17.89 29.76
CA LEU A 415 -2.75 18.58 29.34
C LEU A 415 -1.54 17.92 29.98
N GLU A 416 -0.45 17.86 29.23
CA GLU A 416 0.87 17.53 29.79
C GLU A 416 0.91 16.18 30.54
N GLU A 417 0.14 15.18 30.05
CA GLU A 417 0.10 13.87 30.68
C GLU A 417 1.37 13.08 30.35
N ASN A 418 1.96 12.45 31.37
CA ASN A 418 3.15 11.63 31.20
C ASN A 418 2.84 10.41 30.31
N PHE A 419 3.84 9.98 29.55
CA PHE A 419 3.80 8.74 28.77
C PHE A 419 4.88 7.77 29.23
N GLY A 420 4.48 6.57 29.66
CA GLY A 420 5.36 5.47 30.06
C GLY A 420 6.18 5.69 31.34
N ASN A 421 7.06 4.71 31.61
CA ASN A 421 8.00 4.73 32.73
C ASN A 421 9.39 5.09 32.18
N GLY A 422 9.79 6.34 32.30
CA GLY A 422 11.06 6.86 31.78
C GLY A 422 11.25 8.34 32.13
N LEU A 423 12.11 9.06 31.40
CA LEU A 423 12.17 10.53 31.45
C LEU A 423 10.74 11.07 31.47
N THR A 424 10.38 11.93 32.42
CA THR A 424 9.03 12.54 32.50
C THR A 424 8.74 13.28 31.20
N ARG A 425 8.10 12.60 30.24
CA ARG A 425 7.78 13.12 28.92
C ARG A 425 6.29 13.36 28.88
N ARG A 426 5.93 14.63 28.77
CA ARG A 426 4.57 15.13 28.79
C ARG A 426 4.12 15.32 27.35
N THR A 427 3.05 14.65 26.97
CA THR A 427 2.33 14.94 25.72
C THR A 427 1.61 16.27 25.87
N ASP A 428 1.67 17.13 24.86
CA ASP A 428 1.05 18.46 24.92
C ASP A 428 -0.46 18.39 25.24
N LEU A 429 -1.19 17.50 24.56
CA LEU A 429 -2.61 17.27 24.78
C LEU A 429 -2.97 15.78 24.57
N VAL A 430 -3.62 15.17 25.56
CA VAL A 430 -4.17 13.81 25.47
C VAL A 430 -5.68 13.91 25.37
N CYS A 431 -6.25 13.32 24.34
CA CYS A 431 -7.69 13.29 24.07
C CYS A 431 -8.21 11.84 24.19
N LYS A 432 -9.39 11.65 24.78
CA LYS A 432 -10.13 10.38 24.71
C LYS A 432 -11.23 10.44 23.68
N ILE A 433 -11.36 9.35 22.92
CA ILE A 433 -12.36 9.19 21.87
C ILE A 433 -12.88 7.75 21.97
N GLY A 434 -13.99 7.57 22.68
CA GLY A 434 -14.47 6.28 23.13
C GLY A 434 -13.41 5.53 23.94
N ALA A 435 -13.01 4.35 23.46
CA ALA A 435 -11.96 3.53 24.07
C ALA A 435 -10.54 3.89 23.61
N GLU A 436 -10.39 4.80 22.64
CA GLU A 436 -9.09 5.16 22.08
C GLU A 436 -8.49 6.38 22.78
N THR A 437 -7.16 6.42 22.81
CA THR A 437 -6.39 7.55 23.32
C THR A 437 -5.60 8.19 22.19
N LEU A 438 -5.84 9.47 21.93
CA LEU A 438 -5.14 10.27 20.94
C LEU A 438 -4.22 11.28 21.64
N ARG A 439 -2.93 11.18 21.37
CA ARG A 439 -1.90 12.11 21.85
C ARG A 439 -1.56 13.10 20.74
N LEU A 440 -1.78 14.39 20.99
CA LEU A 440 -1.49 15.48 20.06
C LEU A 440 -0.23 16.23 20.50
N GLU A 441 0.69 16.42 19.57
CA GLU A 441 1.97 17.14 19.76
C GLU A 441 1.95 18.40 18.89
N PHE A 442 1.96 19.57 19.53
CA PHE A 442 1.78 20.86 18.84
C PHE A 442 3.13 21.47 18.46
N MET A 443 3.28 21.76 17.17
CA MET A 443 4.45 22.44 16.62
C MET A 443 4.10 23.88 16.22
N TRP A 444 4.13 24.79 17.20
CA TRP A 444 3.94 26.23 17.01
C TRP A 444 5.21 26.90 16.46
N ARG A 445 5.15 27.51 15.27
CA ARG A 445 6.32 28.15 14.64
C ARG A 445 5.98 29.43 13.88
N LYS A 446 6.90 30.41 13.88
CA LYS A 446 6.80 31.55 12.94
C LYS A 446 7.07 31.12 11.51
N LYS A 447 8.09 30.30 11.33
CA LYS A 447 8.47 29.70 10.06
C LYS A 447 8.91 28.27 10.32
N THR A 448 8.54 27.36 9.42
CA THR A 448 9.06 26.01 9.44
C THR A 448 9.33 25.52 8.02
N SER A 449 10.13 24.47 7.92
CA SER A 449 10.48 23.79 6.69
C SER A 449 10.21 22.30 6.82
N LYS A 450 10.18 21.60 5.67
CA LYS A 450 10.13 20.14 5.61
C LYS A 450 11.14 19.46 6.55
N ALA A 451 12.37 19.96 6.62
CA ALA A 451 13.43 19.41 7.47
C ALA A 451 13.11 19.53 8.97
N GLU A 452 12.56 20.67 9.40
CA GLU A 452 12.22 20.91 10.81
C GLU A 452 11.00 20.10 11.25
N ILE A 453 9.97 20.00 10.40
CA ILE A 453 8.80 19.14 10.65
C ILE A 453 9.26 17.69 10.78
N SER A 454 10.17 17.26 9.90
CA SER A 454 10.72 15.91 9.93
C SER A 454 11.48 15.61 11.22
N ASN A 455 12.37 16.53 11.61
CA ASN A 455 13.12 16.41 12.84
C ASN A 455 12.21 16.35 14.07
N TYR A 456 11.20 17.23 14.14
CA TYR A 456 10.24 17.25 15.25
C TYR A 456 9.47 15.92 15.34
N THR A 457 8.92 15.45 14.23
CA THR A 457 8.13 14.21 14.17
C THR A 457 8.97 12.99 14.55
N LEU A 458 10.14 12.82 13.97
CA LEU A 458 11.05 11.72 14.28
C LEU A 458 11.50 11.75 15.75
N THR A 459 11.74 12.94 16.30
CA THR A 459 12.06 13.10 17.73
C THR A 459 10.91 12.62 18.62
N LYS A 460 9.66 12.96 18.28
CA LYS A 460 8.48 12.50 19.03
C LYS A 460 8.32 10.98 18.93
N ILE A 461 8.43 10.40 17.74
CA ILE A 461 8.40 8.94 17.55
C ILE A 461 9.49 8.27 18.41
N TYR A 462 10.73 8.73 18.34
CA TYR A 462 11.83 8.20 19.15
C TYR A 462 11.53 8.24 20.65
N ASN A 463 11.05 9.38 21.15
CA ASN A 463 10.71 9.54 22.56
C ASN A 463 9.59 8.59 23.00
N TYR A 464 8.57 8.40 22.17
CA TYR A 464 7.50 7.46 22.44
C TYR A 464 8.01 6.02 22.42
N GLY A 465 8.92 5.69 21.51
CA GLY A 465 9.58 4.38 21.44
C GLY A 465 10.36 4.05 22.71
N LYS A 466 11.09 5.03 23.27
CA LYS A 466 11.77 4.90 24.55
C LYS A 466 10.81 4.70 25.71
N ALA A 467 9.74 5.50 25.77
CA ALA A 467 8.72 5.39 26.82
C ALA A 467 8.00 4.04 26.80
N LEU A 468 7.79 3.46 25.62
CA LEU A 468 7.26 2.11 25.44
C LEU A 468 8.29 1.01 25.73
N GLY A 469 9.56 1.35 25.96
CA GLY A 469 10.67 0.40 26.09
C GLY A 469 10.86 -0.45 24.83
N PHE A 470 10.57 0.12 23.66
CA PHE A 470 10.81 -0.48 22.36
C PHE A 470 12.15 -0.07 21.77
N LEU A 471 12.64 1.12 22.15
CA LEU A 471 13.96 1.65 21.80
C LEU A 471 14.76 1.83 23.09
N GLU A 472 16.08 1.56 23.03
CA GLU A 472 17.03 1.73 24.13
C GLU A 472 17.53 3.18 24.28
#